data_AF-A0A530A7D4-F1
#
_entry.id   AF-A0A530A7D4-F1
#
_cell.length_a   1.000
_cell.length_b   1.000
_cell.length_c   1.000
_cell.angle_alpha   90.00
_cell.angle_beta   90.00
_cell.angle_gamma   90.00
#
_symmetry.space_group_name_H-M   'P 1'
#
loop_
_entity.id
_entity.type
_entity.pdbx_description
1 polymer ?
#
loop_
_entity_poly.entity_id
_entity_poly.type
_entity_poly.pdbx_seq_one_letter_code
_entity_poly.pdbx_strand_id
1 'polypeptide(L)'
;MAERSFAKEVEKLRLGAGEEFAGEGILAITKALLQCGVGYVGGYQGAPISHLMDVLADAQDILGELGVHFEASASEATATAMLAASVHYPIRGAATFKSTVGTNVASDALANLASGGVTGGALIIVGEDYGEGSSIMQERSHAFAMKSQVWLLDPRPNLPSIVKAVEDGFELSEASNTPVMLQVRIRCCHVHGHFTAKDNKRPPMSVADALATPRRDTGRIVLPPASFLHEKEKVAKRWPAAVDFIKSRKINEMFGPDHGSVGIVMQGGMYNSVIRALQRLGLADTYGDTDVPLYVLNAVYPLVDDEFLAFCEGKQAVLVVEEGQPNYIEQAFAAMLHKAGRGTKLVGKEHLPMAGEYTGQVML
;
A
#
# COMPACT_ATOMS: atom_id res chain seq x y z
N MET A 1 26.08 14.96 -0.94
CA MET A 1 25.33 14.66 -2.18
C MET A 1 24.41 15.85 -2.40
N ALA A 2 24.43 16.49 -3.57
CA ALA A 2 23.49 17.59 -3.82
C ALA A 2 22.08 17.02 -3.87
N GLU A 3 21.17 17.52 -3.05
CA GLU A 3 19.75 17.14 -3.07
C GLU A 3 19.18 17.45 -4.46
N ARG A 4 18.44 16.50 -5.03
CA ARG A 4 17.73 16.72 -6.29
C ARG A 4 16.56 17.63 -5.99
N SER A 5 16.58 18.86 -6.48
CA SER A 5 15.44 19.76 -6.34
C SER A 5 14.32 19.35 -7.32
N PHE A 6 13.10 19.43 -6.81
CA PHE A 6 11.82 19.25 -7.49
C PHE A 6 11.03 20.56 -7.58
N ALA A 7 11.66 21.72 -7.35
CA ALA A 7 10.99 23.02 -7.26
C ALA A 7 10.09 23.36 -8.47
N LYS A 8 10.40 22.88 -9.68
CA LYS A 8 9.53 23.07 -10.85
C LYS A 8 8.40 22.04 -10.90
N GLU A 9 8.70 20.82 -10.50
CA GLU A 9 7.79 19.69 -10.51
C GLU A 9 6.70 19.81 -9.45
N VAL A 10 7.01 20.39 -8.27
CA VAL A 10 6.04 20.59 -7.18
C VAL A 10 4.92 21.56 -7.55
N GLU A 11 5.12 22.46 -8.52
CA GLU A 11 4.03 23.32 -9.02
C GLU A 11 2.86 22.50 -9.59
N LYS A 12 3.12 21.28 -10.09
CA LYS A 12 2.06 20.36 -10.55
C LYS A 12 1.15 19.90 -9.41
N LEU A 13 1.55 20.05 -8.15
CA LEU A 13 0.73 19.71 -7.00
C LEU A 13 -0.47 20.67 -6.85
N ARG A 14 -0.40 21.86 -7.46
CA ARG A 14 -1.47 22.88 -7.45
C ARG A 14 -2.63 22.57 -8.41
N LEU A 15 -2.45 21.65 -9.35
CA LEU A 15 -3.49 21.27 -10.33
C LEU A 15 -4.82 20.94 -9.64
N GLY A 16 -5.89 21.60 -10.04
CA GLY A 16 -7.23 21.45 -9.49
C GLY A 16 -8.04 20.35 -10.18
N ALA A 17 -9.31 20.26 -9.80
CA ALA A 17 -10.23 19.28 -10.33
C ALA A 17 -10.38 19.39 -11.85
N GLY A 18 -10.18 18.27 -12.54
CA GLY A 18 -10.34 18.16 -14.00
C GLY A 18 -9.08 18.48 -14.80
N GLU A 19 -8.04 19.04 -14.17
CA GLU A 19 -6.75 19.24 -14.82
C GLU A 19 -5.98 17.91 -14.95
N GLU A 20 -5.18 17.76 -15.99
CA GLU A 20 -4.36 16.57 -16.19
C GLU A 20 -3.03 16.71 -15.45
N PHE A 21 -2.78 15.81 -14.50
CA PHE A 21 -1.46 15.62 -13.93
C PHE A 21 -0.64 14.71 -14.85
N ALA A 22 0.60 15.09 -15.14
CA ALA A 22 1.58 14.23 -15.81
C ALA A 22 2.94 14.30 -15.10
N GLY A 23 3.47 13.15 -14.65
CA GLY A 23 4.70 13.12 -13.86
C GLY A 23 5.11 11.73 -13.37
N GLU A 24 6.06 11.72 -12.42
CA GLU A 24 6.58 10.52 -11.76
C GLU A 24 5.67 10.07 -10.59
N GLY A 25 5.72 8.77 -10.26
CA GLY A 25 4.94 8.15 -9.18
C GLY A 25 5.03 8.88 -7.83
N ILE A 26 6.23 9.30 -7.41
CA ILE A 26 6.42 10.02 -6.13
C ILE A 26 5.67 11.37 -6.06
N LEU A 27 5.59 12.10 -7.17
CA LEU A 27 4.82 13.34 -7.25
C LEU A 27 3.32 13.05 -7.26
N ALA A 28 2.91 11.97 -7.91
CA ALA A 28 1.51 11.52 -7.91
C ALA A 28 1.05 11.10 -6.50
N ILE A 29 1.91 10.42 -5.73
CA ILE A 29 1.65 10.08 -4.32
C ILE A 29 1.49 11.38 -3.50
N THR A 30 2.40 12.33 -3.65
CA THR A 30 2.31 13.62 -2.94
C THR A 30 1.03 14.35 -3.30
N LYS A 31 0.67 14.42 -4.58
CA LYS A 31 -0.60 15.00 -5.04
C LYS A 31 -1.79 14.28 -4.41
N ALA A 32 -1.78 12.95 -4.37
CA ALA A 32 -2.85 12.17 -3.75
C ALA A 32 -2.99 12.45 -2.25
N LEU A 33 -1.88 12.61 -1.51
CA LEU A 33 -1.90 13.00 -0.09
C LEU A 33 -2.63 14.33 0.12
N LEU A 34 -2.35 15.34 -0.71
CA LEU A 34 -3.00 16.65 -0.64
C LEU A 34 -4.49 16.59 -1.03
N GLN A 35 -4.84 15.81 -2.07
CA GLN A 35 -6.24 15.56 -2.46
C GLN A 35 -7.04 14.84 -1.37
N CYS A 36 -6.35 14.06 -0.53
CA CYS A 36 -6.95 13.37 0.61
C CYS A 36 -7.10 14.25 1.85
N GLY A 37 -6.57 15.48 1.87
CA GLY A 37 -6.59 16.32 3.07
C GLY A 37 -5.77 15.75 4.20
N VAL A 38 -4.56 15.26 3.90
CA VAL A 38 -3.58 14.89 4.92
C VAL A 38 -3.30 16.08 5.84
N GLY A 39 -3.21 15.85 7.15
CA GLY A 39 -2.92 16.90 8.14
C GLY A 39 -1.46 16.98 8.52
N TYR A 40 -0.73 15.87 8.42
CA TYR A 40 0.71 15.86 8.61
C TYR A 40 1.37 14.71 7.85
N VAL A 41 2.60 14.96 7.40
CA VAL A 41 3.44 13.99 6.71
C VAL A 41 4.83 14.04 7.31
N GLY A 42 5.42 12.91 7.62
CA GLY A 42 6.83 12.85 7.96
C GLY A 42 7.50 11.62 7.38
N GLY A 43 8.81 11.55 7.53
CA GLY A 43 9.55 10.43 6.97
C GLY A 43 11.03 10.51 7.20
N TYR A 44 11.70 9.43 6.79
CA TYR A 44 13.15 9.30 6.81
C TYR A 44 13.61 8.85 5.42
N GLN A 45 14.66 9.49 4.92
CA GLN A 45 15.13 9.26 3.55
C GLN A 45 15.65 7.83 3.36
N GLY A 46 15.24 7.19 2.26
CA GLY A 46 15.81 5.92 1.82
C GLY A 46 15.30 5.49 0.44
N ALA A 47 16.22 5.10 -0.46
CA ALA A 47 15.90 4.61 -1.79
C ALA A 47 15.09 3.31 -1.71
N PRO A 48 14.07 3.05 -2.56
CA PRO A 48 13.80 3.74 -3.81
C PRO A 48 12.83 4.93 -3.68
N ILE A 49 12.40 5.27 -2.47
CA ILE A 49 11.41 6.35 -2.23
C ILE A 49 12.03 7.61 -1.62
N SER A 50 13.36 7.74 -1.64
CA SER A 50 14.09 8.85 -1.02
C SER A 50 13.61 10.22 -1.51
N HIS A 51 13.38 10.34 -2.82
CA HIS A 51 12.94 11.60 -3.44
C HIS A 51 11.54 12.05 -3.00
N LEU A 52 10.72 11.20 -2.37
CA LEU A 52 9.43 11.65 -1.83
C LEU A 52 9.64 12.68 -0.71
N MET A 53 10.70 12.54 0.09
CA MET A 53 11.05 13.53 1.11
C MET A 53 11.51 14.86 0.48
N ASP A 54 12.28 14.79 -0.60
CA ASP A 54 12.74 15.98 -1.32
C ASP A 54 11.55 16.73 -1.95
N VAL A 55 10.59 16.00 -2.55
CA VAL A 55 9.33 16.57 -3.06
C VAL A 55 8.52 17.24 -1.97
N LEU A 56 8.38 16.62 -0.79
CA LEU A 56 7.66 17.22 0.34
C LEU A 56 8.37 18.46 0.88
N ALA A 57 9.70 18.44 0.95
CA ALA A 57 10.50 19.58 1.39
C ALA A 57 10.37 20.77 0.42
N ASP A 58 10.43 20.53 -0.89
CA ASP A 58 10.26 21.58 -1.90
C ASP A 58 8.79 22.06 -2.00
N ALA A 59 7.81 21.26 -1.55
CA ALA A 59 6.39 21.61 -1.56
C ALA A 59 5.91 22.36 -0.29
N GLN A 60 6.82 22.84 0.57
CA GLN A 60 6.50 23.48 1.85
C GLN A 60 5.47 24.62 1.75
N ASP A 61 5.56 25.47 0.72
CA ASP A 61 4.60 26.57 0.54
C ASP A 61 3.18 26.06 0.30
N ILE A 62 3.03 25.05 -0.55
CA ILE A 62 1.73 24.41 -0.86
C ILE A 62 1.17 23.72 0.38
N LEU A 63 2.03 23.03 1.13
CA LEU A 63 1.66 22.38 2.39
C LEU A 63 1.18 23.42 3.42
N GLY A 64 1.90 24.54 3.55
CA GLY A 64 1.59 25.63 4.45
C GLY A 64 0.25 26.31 4.15
N GLU A 65 -0.05 26.57 2.87
CA GLU A 65 -1.35 27.10 2.42
C GLU A 65 -2.53 26.21 2.85
N LEU A 66 -2.32 24.89 2.84
CA LEU A 66 -3.33 23.91 3.22
C LEU A 66 -3.38 23.68 4.74
N GLY A 67 -2.33 24.06 5.47
CA GLY A 67 -2.17 23.79 6.91
C GLY A 67 -1.66 22.39 7.21
N VAL A 68 -0.92 21.79 6.28
CA VAL A 68 -0.28 20.48 6.43
C VAL A 68 1.07 20.65 7.10
N HIS A 69 1.32 19.88 8.16
CA HIS A 69 2.63 19.86 8.81
C HIS A 69 3.56 18.84 8.15
N PHE A 70 4.76 19.26 7.77
CA PHE A 70 5.81 18.37 7.27
C PHE A 70 6.96 18.26 8.27
N GLU A 71 7.43 17.04 8.52
CA GLU A 71 8.54 16.75 9.43
C GLU A 71 9.57 15.80 8.79
N ALA A 72 10.79 16.29 8.61
CA ALA A 72 11.94 15.43 8.32
C ALA A 72 12.40 14.74 9.61
N SER A 73 11.97 13.50 9.79
CA SER A 73 12.17 12.76 11.05
C SER A 73 13.63 12.32 11.23
N ALA A 74 14.04 12.11 12.48
CA ALA A 74 15.40 11.64 12.79
C ALA A 74 15.61 10.13 12.52
N SER A 75 14.52 9.37 12.36
CA SER A 75 14.54 7.94 12.03
C SER A 75 13.15 7.47 11.57
N GLU A 76 13.08 6.26 11.01
CA GLU A 76 11.83 5.60 10.64
C GLU A 76 10.93 5.33 11.86
N ALA A 77 11.54 5.09 13.02
CA ALA A 77 10.83 4.92 14.28
C ALA A 77 10.11 6.20 14.70
N THR A 78 10.78 7.35 14.60
CA THR A 78 10.17 8.64 14.95
C THR A 78 9.12 9.07 13.92
N ALA A 79 9.36 8.83 12.63
CA ALA A 79 8.37 9.02 11.56
C ALA A 79 7.11 8.20 11.81
N THR A 80 7.26 6.92 12.18
CA THR A 80 6.11 6.04 12.46
C THR A 80 5.41 6.43 13.76
N ALA A 81 6.16 6.80 14.80
CA ALA A 81 5.59 7.22 16.09
C ALA A 81 4.76 8.50 15.97
N MET A 82 5.08 9.39 15.03
CA MET A 82 4.29 10.62 14.77
C MET A 82 2.83 10.29 14.40
N LEU A 83 2.57 9.11 13.80
CA LEU A 83 1.23 8.66 13.45
C LEU A 83 0.33 8.44 14.68
N ALA A 84 0.89 8.44 15.90
CA ALA A 84 0.12 8.40 17.14
C ALA A 84 -0.87 9.56 17.27
N ALA A 85 -0.68 10.69 16.57
CA ALA A 85 -1.68 11.75 16.53
C ALA A 85 -3.02 11.25 15.93
N SER A 86 -2.99 10.43 14.87
CA SER A 86 -4.18 9.80 14.28
C SER A 86 -4.88 8.82 15.23
N VAL A 87 -4.25 8.38 16.32
CA VAL A 87 -4.91 7.55 17.36
C VAL A 87 -5.97 8.36 18.10
N HIS A 88 -5.61 9.58 18.51
CA HIS A 88 -6.43 10.41 19.40
C HIS A 88 -7.25 11.48 18.67
N TYR A 89 -6.88 11.80 17.44
CA TYR A 89 -7.52 12.85 16.65
C TYR A 89 -7.95 12.32 15.27
N PRO A 90 -9.06 12.82 14.71
CA PRO A 90 -9.50 12.50 13.36
C PRO A 90 -8.68 13.26 12.31
N ILE A 91 -7.36 13.11 12.37
CA ILE A 91 -6.39 13.75 11.47
C ILE A 91 -5.75 12.66 10.63
N ARG A 92 -5.74 12.85 9.31
CA ARG A 92 -5.02 11.97 8.39
C ARG A 92 -3.51 12.20 8.51
N GLY A 93 -2.76 11.15 8.81
CA GLY A 93 -1.31 11.19 8.96
C GLY A 93 -0.61 10.25 7.98
N ALA A 94 0.52 10.67 7.43
CA ALA A 94 1.36 9.81 6.60
C ALA A 94 2.82 9.74 7.09
N ALA A 95 3.40 8.54 7.05
CA ALA A 95 4.83 8.32 7.27
C ALA A 95 5.45 7.69 6.02
N THR A 96 6.67 8.07 5.65
CA THR A 96 7.38 7.47 4.51
C THR A 96 8.82 7.08 4.83
N PHE A 97 9.25 5.90 4.38
CA PHE A 97 10.63 5.42 4.49
C PHE A 97 10.91 4.19 3.62
N LYS A 98 12.17 3.77 3.57
CA LYS A 98 12.62 2.56 2.87
C LYS A 98 12.27 1.29 3.67
N SER A 99 11.59 0.34 3.02
CA SER A 99 11.47 -1.04 3.50
C SER A 99 12.46 -2.03 2.88
N THR A 100 12.91 -3.05 3.60
CA THR A 100 12.44 -3.48 4.94
C THR A 100 13.25 -2.96 6.11
N VAL A 101 14.49 -2.52 5.88
CA VAL A 101 15.38 -2.03 6.95
C VAL A 101 14.73 -0.92 7.78
N GLY A 102 14.05 0.04 7.14
CA GLY A 102 13.33 1.09 7.84
C GLY A 102 12.11 0.58 8.59
N THR A 103 11.42 -0.44 8.07
CA THR A 103 10.34 -1.11 8.81
C THR A 103 10.87 -1.88 10.03
N ASN A 104 12.07 -2.45 9.95
CA ASN A 104 12.75 -3.02 11.11
C ASN A 104 12.97 -1.95 12.19
N VAL A 105 13.54 -0.79 11.82
CA VAL A 105 13.74 0.34 12.74
C VAL A 105 12.41 0.84 13.31
N ALA A 106 11.36 0.90 12.48
CA ALA A 106 10.03 1.35 12.87
C ALA A 106 9.18 0.32 13.62
N SER A 107 9.63 -0.93 13.78
CA SER A 107 8.74 -2.04 14.13
C SER A 107 8.05 -1.87 15.49
N ASP A 108 8.71 -1.28 16.48
CA ASP A 108 8.09 -1.02 17.80
C ASP A 108 6.99 0.05 17.73
N ALA A 109 7.26 1.16 17.05
CA ALA A 109 6.27 2.22 16.82
C ALA A 109 5.08 1.69 16.01
N LEU A 110 5.34 0.87 14.99
CA LEU A 110 4.32 0.21 14.18
C LEU A 110 3.42 -0.70 15.02
N ALA A 111 4.01 -1.53 15.89
CA ALA A 111 3.28 -2.44 16.75
C ALA A 111 2.38 -1.70 17.75
N ASN A 112 2.88 -0.60 18.33
CA ASN A 112 2.10 0.25 19.24
C ASN A 112 0.93 0.93 18.51
N LEU A 113 1.20 1.56 17.36
CA LEU A 113 0.20 2.22 16.53
C LEU A 113 -0.92 1.25 16.11
N ALA A 114 -0.54 0.08 15.59
CA ALA A 114 -1.50 -0.93 15.15
C ALA A 114 -2.28 -1.52 16.32
N SER A 115 -1.67 -1.67 17.49
CA SER A 115 -2.35 -2.19 18.70
C SER A 115 -3.47 -1.25 19.14
N GLY A 116 -3.13 0.01 19.46
CA GLY A 116 -4.12 1.00 19.88
C GLY A 116 -5.22 1.23 18.83
N GLY A 117 -4.88 1.14 17.55
CA GLY A 117 -5.78 1.46 16.43
C GLY A 117 -5.85 2.97 16.23
N VAL A 118 -6.34 3.38 15.05
CA VAL A 118 -6.36 4.79 14.64
C VAL A 118 -7.79 5.28 14.43
N THR A 119 -8.04 6.53 14.79
CA THR A 119 -9.33 7.21 14.59
C THR A 119 -9.31 8.07 13.33
N GLY A 120 -8.22 8.80 13.09
CA GLY A 120 -7.91 9.38 11.78
C GLY A 120 -7.21 8.36 10.88
N GLY A 121 -7.27 8.53 9.57
CA GLY A 121 -6.56 7.64 8.65
C GLY A 121 -5.04 7.73 8.82
N ALA A 122 -4.35 6.59 8.93
CA ALA A 122 -2.91 6.53 9.04
C ALA A 122 -2.31 5.69 7.91
N LEU A 123 -1.47 6.32 7.09
CA LEU A 123 -0.83 5.69 5.93
C LEU A 123 0.69 5.61 6.12
N ILE A 124 1.27 4.44 5.87
CA ILE A 124 2.71 4.21 5.94
C ILE A 124 3.17 3.83 4.53
N ILE A 125 3.82 4.76 3.85
CA ILE A 125 4.26 4.61 2.47
C ILE A 125 5.66 4.02 2.49
N VAL A 126 5.82 2.80 2.01
CA VAL A 126 7.11 2.09 2.06
C VAL A 126 7.65 1.82 0.67
N GLY A 127 8.90 2.23 0.45
CA GLY A 127 9.65 1.85 -0.74
C GLY A 127 10.21 0.44 -0.59
N GLU A 128 9.62 -0.57 -1.22
CA GLU A 128 10.12 -1.95 -1.20
C GLU A 128 10.98 -2.26 -2.44
N ASP A 129 12.05 -3.01 -2.24
CA ASP A 129 12.93 -3.50 -3.31
C ASP A 129 13.41 -4.90 -2.96
N TYR A 130 13.00 -5.90 -3.73
CA TYR A 130 13.41 -7.30 -3.61
C TYR A 130 14.53 -7.67 -4.60
N GLY A 131 14.96 -6.72 -5.42
CA GLY A 131 16.07 -6.84 -6.36
C GLY A 131 17.35 -6.21 -5.84
N GLU A 132 18.33 -6.10 -6.73
CA GLU A 132 19.69 -5.59 -6.42
C GLU A 132 19.79 -4.06 -6.48
N GLY A 133 18.73 -3.35 -6.89
CA GLY A 133 18.80 -1.94 -7.27
C GLY A 133 19.10 -0.97 -6.12
N SER A 134 18.61 -1.26 -4.92
CA SER A 134 18.69 -0.38 -3.74
C SER A 134 18.52 -1.11 -2.40
N SER A 135 18.36 -2.44 -2.42
CA SER A 135 18.06 -3.22 -1.23
C SER A 135 19.31 -3.50 -0.39
N ILE A 136 19.18 -3.37 0.93
CA ILE A 136 20.25 -3.67 1.90
C ILE A 136 20.08 -5.10 2.44
N MET A 137 18.85 -5.51 2.74
CA MET A 137 18.48 -6.83 3.26
C MET A 137 17.28 -7.35 2.47
N GLN A 138 17.38 -8.57 1.94
CA GLN A 138 16.34 -9.19 1.12
C GLN A 138 15.26 -9.81 2.00
N GLU A 139 14.43 -8.96 2.58
CA GLU A 139 13.22 -9.32 3.34
C GLU A 139 11.98 -8.63 2.73
N ARG A 140 10.79 -8.88 3.29
CA ARG A 140 9.54 -8.28 2.81
C ARG A 140 8.75 -7.58 3.91
N SER A 141 8.15 -6.45 3.57
CA SER A 141 7.27 -5.66 4.45
C SER A 141 6.02 -6.44 4.83
N HIS A 142 5.61 -7.40 4.00
CA HIS A 142 4.48 -8.29 4.25
C HIS A 142 4.54 -8.98 5.61
N ALA A 143 5.72 -9.44 6.04
CA ALA A 143 5.89 -10.07 7.35
C ALA A 143 5.54 -9.11 8.51
N PHE A 144 5.86 -7.82 8.37
CA PHE A 144 5.53 -6.79 9.38
C PHE A 144 4.06 -6.42 9.38
N ALA A 145 3.44 -6.35 8.19
CA ALA A 145 2.01 -6.16 8.03
C ALA A 145 1.24 -7.27 8.77
N MET A 146 1.62 -8.53 8.55
CA MET A 146 1.03 -9.68 9.24
C MET A 146 1.32 -9.68 10.74
N LYS A 147 2.58 -9.47 11.15
CA LYS A 147 3.00 -9.45 12.56
C LYS A 147 2.24 -8.40 13.37
N SER A 148 2.08 -7.19 12.81
CA SER A 148 1.49 -6.06 13.53
C SER A 148 -0.03 -5.94 13.31
N GLN A 149 -0.56 -6.69 12.34
CA GLN A 149 -1.92 -6.58 11.81
C GLN A 149 -2.22 -5.16 11.31
N VAL A 150 -1.44 -4.76 10.30
CA VAL A 150 -1.55 -3.52 9.53
C VAL A 150 -1.89 -3.92 8.11
N TRP A 151 -2.84 -3.26 7.46
CA TRP A 151 -3.25 -3.65 6.10
C TRP A 151 -2.19 -3.28 5.08
N LEU A 152 -2.02 -4.09 4.04
CA LEU A 152 -0.98 -3.92 3.05
C LEU A 152 -1.60 -3.78 1.67
N LEU A 153 -1.38 -2.63 1.06
CA LEU A 153 -1.72 -2.34 -0.33
C LEU A 153 -0.46 -2.42 -1.20
N ASP A 154 -0.54 -3.10 -2.34
CA ASP A 154 0.53 -3.22 -3.35
C ASP A 154 -0.09 -2.92 -4.73
N PRO A 155 -0.39 -1.64 -5.03
CA PRO A 155 -1.16 -1.27 -6.22
C PRO A 155 -0.40 -1.56 -7.51
N ARG A 156 -1.15 -1.69 -8.60
CA ARG A 156 -0.57 -1.75 -9.95
C ARG A 156 0.37 -0.57 -10.23
N PRO A 157 1.50 -0.79 -10.92
CA PRO A 157 2.48 0.24 -11.25
C PRO A 157 1.99 1.16 -12.40
N ASN A 158 0.97 1.98 -12.11
CA ASN A 158 0.50 3.11 -12.94
C ASN A 158 -0.07 4.22 -12.03
N LEU A 159 -0.03 5.48 -12.50
CA LEU A 159 -0.42 6.61 -11.64
C LEU A 159 -1.88 6.56 -11.15
N PRO A 160 -2.89 6.24 -12.00
CA PRO A 160 -4.28 6.15 -11.52
C PRO A 160 -4.45 5.16 -10.36
N SER A 161 -3.80 3.99 -10.42
CA SER A 161 -3.89 2.96 -9.37
C SER A 161 -3.15 3.37 -8.11
N ILE A 162 -1.99 4.02 -8.24
CA ILE A 162 -1.20 4.52 -7.10
C ILE A 162 -1.97 5.64 -6.37
N VAL A 163 -2.52 6.60 -7.10
CA VAL A 163 -3.32 7.70 -6.54
C VAL A 163 -4.57 7.16 -5.85
N LYS A 164 -5.29 6.23 -6.51
CA LYS A 164 -6.46 5.55 -5.93
C LYS A 164 -6.08 4.79 -4.65
N ALA A 165 -4.93 4.13 -4.60
CA ALA A 165 -4.49 3.39 -3.43
C ALA A 165 -4.14 4.29 -2.22
N VAL A 166 -3.69 5.53 -2.45
CA VAL A 166 -3.55 6.52 -1.36
C VAL A 166 -4.93 6.90 -0.81
N GLU A 167 -5.90 7.17 -1.70
CA GLU A 167 -7.28 7.50 -1.31
C GLU A 167 -7.93 6.33 -0.54
N ASP A 168 -7.93 5.14 -1.13
CA ASP A 168 -8.47 3.93 -0.53
C ASP A 168 -7.70 3.56 0.75
N GLY A 169 -6.40 3.85 0.85
CA GLY A 169 -5.60 3.58 2.04
C GLY A 169 -6.05 4.41 3.25
N PHE A 170 -6.30 5.70 3.07
CA PHE A 170 -6.86 6.52 4.15
C PHE A 170 -8.28 6.09 4.52
N GLU A 171 -9.15 5.87 3.52
CA GLU A 171 -10.53 5.48 3.76
C GLU A 171 -10.64 4.09 4.41
N LEU A 172 -9.81 3.12 3.99
CA LEU A 172 -9.69 1.81 4.60
C LEU A 172 -9.21 1.92 6.05
N SER A 173 -8.24 2.80 6.30
CA SER A 173 -7.71 3.02 7.64
C SER A 173 -8.78 3.54 8.60
N GLU A 174 -9.59 4.50 8.13
CA GLU A 174 -10.69 5.09 8.89
C GLU A 174 -11.85 4.10 9.09
N ALA A 175 -12.22 3.37 8.05
CA ALA A 175 -13.31 2.38 8.10
C ALA A 175 -13.02 1.20 9.03
N SER A 176 -11.74 0.82 9.16
CA SER A 176 -11.29 -0.34 9.95
C SER A 176 -10.55 0.02 11.23
N ASN A 177 -10.38 1.31 11.54
CA ASN A 177 -9.58 1.83 12.66
C ASN A 177 -8.16 1.22 12.76
N THR A 178 -7.54 0.97 11.62
CA THR A 178 -6.25 0.26 11.54
C THR A 178 -5.32 0.98 10.57
N PRO A 179 -4.02 1.14 10.89
CA PRO A 179 -3.08 1.72 9.95
C PRO A 179 -3.00 0.91 8.65
N VAL A 180 -2.67 1.59 7.55
CA VAL A 180 -2.46 0.96 6.24
C VAL A 180 -1.04 1.22 5.79
N MET A 181 -0.35 0.17 5.38
CA MET A 181 0.93 0.22 4.70
C MET A 181 0.66 0.22 3.19
N LEU A 182 1.10 1.28 2.52
CA LEU A 182 1.12 1.38 1.07
C LEU A 182 2.52 1.01 0.58
N GLN A 183 2.65 -0.18 0.05
CA GLN A 183 3.89 -0.64 -0.54
C GLN A 183 4.02 -0.12 -1.97
N VAL A 184 5.13 0.55 -2.25
CA VAL A 184 5.51 0.97 -3.60
C VAL A 184 6.85 0.36 -3.95
N ARG A 185 6.86 -0.45 -5.01
CA ARG A 185 8.08 -1.09 -5.54
C ARG A 185 8.87 -0.09 -6.39
N ILE A 186 10.13 -0.39 -6.71
CA ILE A 186 10.99 0.48 -7.56
C ILE A 186 10.24 0.99 -8.80
N ARG A 187 9.55 0.09 -9.50
CA ARG A 187 8.80 0.44 -10.72
C ARG A 187 7.67 1.43 -10.43
N CYS A 188 6.96 1.28 -9.32
CA CYS A 188 5.92 2.24 -8.89
C CYS A 188 6.51 3.61 -8.54
N CYS A 189 7.69 3.64 -7.90
CA CYS A 189 8.33 4.90 -7.53
C CYS A 189 8.71 5.74 -8.76
N HIS A 190 9.22 5.09 -9.82
CA HIS A 190 9.77 5.76 -11.00
C HIS A 190 8.87 5.72 -12.25
N VAL A 191 7.68 5.11 -12.16
CA VAL A 191 6.73 5.10 -13.28
C VAL A 191 6.31 6.51 -13.61
N HIS A 192 6.27 6.81 -14.92
CA HIS A 192 5.70 8.04 -15.43
C HIS A 192 4.34 7.74 -16.05
N GLY A 193 3.40 8.66 -15.86
CA GLY A 193 2.08 8.54 -16.45
C GLY A 193 1.27 9.81 -16.24
N HIS A 194 -0.04 9.68 -16.37
CA HIS A 194 -0.98 10.77 -16.16
C HIS A 194 -2.24 10.30 -15.42
N PHE A 195 -2.95 11.25 -14.81
CA PHE A 195 -4.28 11.06 -14.25
C PHE A 195 -5.01 12.40 -14.15
N THR A 196 -6.34 12.38 -14.08
CA THR A 196 -7.14 13.58 -13.84
C THR A 196 -7.08 13.96 -12.36
N ALA A 197 -6.56 15.15 -12.06
CA ALA A 197 -6.42 15.64 -10.71
C ALA A 197 -7.76 15.99 -10.07
N LYS A 198 -7.77 15.99 -8.73
CA LYS A 198 -8.83 16.53 -7.88
C LYS A 198 -8.29 17.75 -7.13
N ASP A 199 -9.20 18.57 -6.60
CA ASP A 199 -8.82 19.68 -5.74
C ASP A 199 -8.09 19.18 -4.49
N ASN A 200 -7.05 19.92 -4.09
CA ASN A 200 -6.42 19.72 -2.79
C ASN A 200 -7.40 20.08 -1.68
N LYS A 201 -7.34 19.35 -0.57
CA LYS A 201 -8.23 19.57 0.57
C LYS A 201 -7.40 19.99 1.76
N ARG A 202 -7.90 20.95 2.53
CA ARG A 202 -7.38 21.19 3.88
C ARG A 202 -7.82 20.05 4.80
N PRO A 203 -6.99 19.64 5.76
CA PRO A 203 -7.41 18.65 6.74
C PRO A 203 -8.61 19.20 7.55
N PRO A 204 -9.63 18.39 7.87
CA PRO A 204 -10.75 18.84 8.71
C PRO A 204 -10.33 19.32 10.10
N MET A 205 -9.20 18.83 10.59
CA MET A 205 -8.55 19.23 11.83
C MET A 205 -7.05 19.28 11.58
N SER A 206 -6.39 20.40 11.92
CA SER A 206 -4.94 20.54 11.80
C SER A 206 -4.21 20.07 13.07
N VAL A 207 -2.90 19.86 12.97
CA VAL A 207 -2.06 19.58 14.15
C VAL A 207 -2.10 20.73 15.16
N ALA A 208 -2.17 21.98 14.68
CA ALA A 208 -2.29 23.15 15.55
C ALA A 208 -3.61 23.15 16.35
N ASP A 209 -4.72 22.75 15.73
CA ASP A 209 -6.02 22.61 16.41
C ASP A 209 -5.98 21.54 17.51
N ALA A 210 -5.32 20.41 17.23
CA ALA A 210 -5.14 19.32 18.19
C ALA A 210 -4.28 19.75 19.39
N LEU A 211 -3.23 20.54 19.15
CA LEU A 211 -2.41 21.10 20.22
C LEU A 211 -3.18 22.11 21.08
N ALA A 212 -4.06 22.91 20.47
CA ALA A 212 -4.89 23.87 21.19
C ALA A 212 -5.99 23.19 22.04
N THR A 213 -6.46 22.00 21.63
CA THR A 213 -7.50 21.24 22.35
C THR A 213 -7.08 19.78 22.54
N PRO A 214 -6.15 19.49 23.48
CA PRO A 214 -5.58 18.16 23.62
C PRO A 214 -6.63 17.15 24.09
N ARG A 215 -6.68 16.00 23.41
CA ARG A 215 -7.52 14.84 23.75
C ARG A 215 -6.63 13.68 24.14
N ARG A 216 -7.08 12.94 25.15
CA ARG A 216 -6.40 11.72 25.60
C ARG A 216 -7.43 10.65 25.91
N ASP A 217 -7.33 9.54 25.20
CA ASP A 217 -8.05 8.31 25.51
C ASP A 217 -7.05 7.31 26.08
N THR A 218 -7.10 7.09 27.40
CA THR A 218 -6.22 6.12 28.07
C THR A 218 -6.52 4.68 27.65
N GLY A 219 -7.73 4.41 27.16
CA GLY A 219 -8.13 3.12 26.62
C GLY A 219 -7.43 2.77 25.32
N ARG A 220 -6.78 3.73 24.64
CA ARG A 220 -5.96 3.50 23.42
C ARG A 220 -4.47 3.32 23.72
N ILE A 221 -4.04 3.50 24.97
CA ILE A 221 -2.66 3.25 25.39
C ILE A 221 -2.45 1.73 25.48
N VAL A 222 -1.35 1.22 24.91
CA VAL A 222 -1.07 -0.21 24.79
C VAL A 222 -0.48 -0.75 26.11
N LEU A 223 -1.31 -0.79 27.14
CA LEU A 223 -0.98 -1.36 28.45
C LEU A 223 -2.12 -2.27 28.92
N PRO A 224 -1.83 -3.33 29.71
CA PRO A 224 -2.88 -4.12 30.35
C PRO A 224 -3.80 -3.23 31.23
N PRO A 225 -5.13 -3.44 31.20
CA PRO A 225 -5.85 -4.48 30.48
C PRO A 225 -6.25 -4.11 29.03
N ALA A 226 -6.01 -2.87 28.58
CA ALA A 226 -6.45 -2.38 27.27
C ALA A 226 -5.83 -3.16 26.10
N SER A 227 -4.57 -3.57 26.22
CA SER A 227 -3.88 -4.38 25.19
C SER A 227 -4.63 -5.67 24.81
N PHE A 228 -5.25 -6.36 25.77
CA PHE A 228 -6.07 -7.56 25.50
C PHE A 228 -7.39 -7.22 24.82
N LEU A 229 -7.96 -6.05 25.11
CA LEU A 229 -9.18 -5.58 24.45
C LEU A 229 -8.89 -5.17 23.01
N HIS A 230 -7.73 -4.55 22.76
CA HIS A 230 -7.24 -4.19 21.43
C HIS A 230 -7.05 -5.43 20.55
N GLU A 231 -6.45 -6.49 21.08
CA GLU A 231 -6.29 -7.76 20.34
C GLU A 231 -7.64 -8.34 19.90
N LYS A 232 -8.63 -8.36 20.82
CA LYS A 232 -9.98 -8.80 20.47
C LYS A 232 -10.65 -7.89 19.45
N GLU A 233 -10.48 -6.57 19.58
CA GLU A 233 -11.02 -5.58 18.64
C GLU A 233 -10.43 -5.75 17.23
N LYS A 234 -9.12 -6.02 17.12
CA LYS A 234 -8.43 -6.28 15.85
C LYS A 234 -9.11 -7.40 15.07
N VAL A 235 -9.41 -8.51 15.73
CA VAL A 235 -10.00 -9.70 15.08
C VAL A 235 -11.51 -9.57 14.91
N ALA A 236 -12.23 -9.12 15.94
CA ALA A 236 -13.70 -9.14 15.94
C ALA A 236 -14.34 -7.95 15.21
N LYS A 237 -13.62 -6.83 15.03
CA LYS A 237 -14.17 -5.60 14.43
C LYS A 237 -13.34 -5.12 13.24
N ARG A 238 -12.04 -4.91 13.44
CA ARG A 238 -11.20 -4.24 12.44
C ARG A 238 -10.97 -5.07 11.20
N TRP A 239 -10.65 -6.36 11.38
CA TRP A 239 -10.44 -7.28 10.26
C TRP A 239 -11.69 -7.45 9.37
N PRO A 240 -12.88 -7.76 9.91
CA PRO A 240 -14.10 -7.80 9.10
C PRO A 240 -14.38 -6.48 8.38
N ALA A 241 -14.25 -5.34 9.07
CA ALA A 241 -14.46 -4.03 8.45
C ALA A 241 -13.48 -3.76 7.29
N ALA A 242 -12.23 -4.20 7.41
CA ALA A 242 -11.25 -4.09 6.34
C ALA A 242 -11.63 -4.94 5.12
N VAL A 243 -12.02 -6.20 5.33
CA VAL A 243 -12.46 -7.10 4.25
C VAL A 243 -13.71 -6.55 3.55
N ASP A 244 -14.69 -6.06 4.31
CA ASP A 244 -15.91 -5.46 3.76
C ASP A 244 -15.61 -4.18 2.95
N PHE A 245 -14.67 -3.35 3.44
CA PHE A 245 -14.22 -2.17 2.72
C PHE A 245 -13.54 -2.55 1.40
N ILE A 246 -12.60 -3.50 1.42
CA ILE A 246 -11.87 -3.99 0.24
C ILE A 246 -12.86 -4.48 -0.84
N LYS A 247 -13.84 -5.30 -0.42
CA LYS A 247 -14.91 -5.82 -1.31
C LYS A 247 -15.78 -4.71 -1.88
N SER A 248 -16.31 -3.83 -1.03
CA SER A 248 -17.24 -2.78 -1.45
C SER A 248 -16.61 -1.75 -2.38
N ARG A 249 -15.32 -1.47 -2.20
CA ARG A 249 -14.53 -0.55 -3.03
C ARG A 249 -13.89 -1.20 -4.24
N LYS A 250 -14.02 -2.53 -4.37
CA LYS A 250 -13.40 -3.33 -5.44
C LYS A 250 -11.92 -2.99 -5.56
N ILE A 251 -11.20 -3.05 -4.45
CA ILE A 251 -9.77 -2.70 -4.43
C ILE A 251 -8.99 -3.67 -5.31
N ASN A 252 -9.28 -4.97 -5.22
CA ASN A 252 -8.74 -5.97 -6.12
C ASN A 252 -9.45 -5.93 -7.47
N GLU A 253 -8.72 -6.24 -8.53
CA GLU A 253 -9.19 -6.12 -9.92
C GLU A 253 -9.21 -7.50 -10.60
N MET A 254 -10.11 -7.67 -11.58
CA MET A 254 -10.19 -8.84 -12.44
C MET A 254 -10.00 -8.41 -13.90
N PHE A 255 -9.22 -9.18 -14.67
CA PHE A 255 -8.98 -8.93 -16.10
C PHE A 255 -9.09 -10.23 -16.91
N GLY A 256 -9.22 -10.08 -18.23
CA GLY A 256 -9.35 -11.22 -19.16
C GLY A 256 -10.77 -11.80 -19.18
N PRO A 257 -10.94 -13.02 -19.71
CA PRO A 257 -12.24 -13.65 -19.84
C PRO A 257 -12.82 -14.08 -18.48
N ASP A 258 -14.15 -14.07 -18.36
CA ASP A 258 -14.87 -14.53 -17.16
C ASP A 258 -14.63 -16.03 -16.87
N HIS A 259 -14.29 -16.79 -17.91
CA HIS A 259 -14.10 -18.24 -17.85
C HIS A 259 -12.78 -18.66 -18.49
N GLY A 260 -12.17 -19.71 -17.95
CA GLY A 260 -10.95 -20.31 -18.47
C GLY A 260 -10.56 -21.52 -17.61
N SER A 261 -9.89 -22.51 -18.20
CA SER A 261 -9.44 -23.70 -17.45
C SER A 261 -8.27 -23.39 -16.51
N VAL A 262 -7.52 -22.32 -16.77
CA VAL A 262 -6.39 -21.85 -15.97
C VAL A 262 -6.59 -20.37 -15.66
N GLY A 263 -6.20 -19.92 -14.47
CA GLY A 263 -6.16 -18.50 -14.10
C GLY A 263 -4.86 -18.12 -13.41
N ILE A 264 -4.57 -16.83 -13.34
CA ILE A 264 -3.39 -16.30 -12.65
C ILE A 264 -3.84 -15.32 -11.56
N VAL A 265 -3.39 -15.51 -10.33
CA VAL A 265 -3.52 -14.54 -9.25
C VAL A 265 -2.17 -13.93 -8.93
N MET A 266 -2.09 -12.62 -8.74
CA MET A 266 -0.82 -11.92 -8.56
C MET A 266 -0.93 -10.74 -7.61
N GLN A 267 0.19 -10.35 -7.01
CA GLN A 267 0.29 -9.05 -6.34
C GLN A 267 0.18 -7.92 -7.36
N GLY A 268 -0.50 -6.82 -7.04
CA GLY A 268 -0.72 -5.71 -7.98
C GLY A 268 0.57 -5.12 -8.54
N GLY A 269 1.61 -5.00 -7.71
CA GLY A 269 2.95 -4.58 -8.13
C GLY A 269 3.58 -5.44 -9.23
N MET A 270 3.12 -6.68 -9.42
CA MET A 270 3.61 -7.62 -10.46
C MET A 270 2.86 -7.55 -11.79
N TYR A 271 1.76 -6.78 -11.85
CA TYR A 271 0.85 -6.74 -13.01
C TYR A 271 1.57 -6.50 -14.34
N ASN A 272 2.38 -5.44 -14.44
CA ASN A 272 3.05 -5.10 -15.69
C ASN A 272 4.02 -6.20 -16.15
N SER A 273 4.68 -6.90 -15.22
CA SER A 273 5.61 -7.99 -15.56
C SER A 273 4.85 -9.22 -16.07
N VAL A 274 3.71 -9.55 -15.47
CA VAL A 274 2.84 -10.65 -15.92
C VAL A 274 2.23 -10.36 -17.29
N ILE A 275 1.66 -9.17 -17.49
CA ILE A 275 1.12 -8.76 -18.81
C ILE A 275 2.22 -8.82 -19.87
N ARG A 276 3.43 -8.36 -19.56
CA ARG A 276 4.55 -8.44 -20.51
C ARG A 276 4.93 -9.87 -20.86
N ALA A 277 4.87 -10.79 -19.92
CA ALA A 277 5.10 -12.21 -20.18
C ALA A 277 4.01 -12.80 -21.07
N LEU A 278 2.74 -12.53 -20.76
CA LEU A 278 1.59 -12.97 -21.56
C LEU A 278 1.66 -12.44 -22.99
N GLN A 279 2.05 -11.17 -23.19
CA GLN A 279 2.28 -10.60 -24.52
C GLN A 279 3.32 -11.39 -25.33
N ARG A 280 4.43 -11.77 -24.69
CA ARG A 280 5.50 -12.55 -25.34
C ARG A 280 5.08 -13.99 -25.66
N LEU A 281 4.13 -14.53 -24.90
CA LEU A 281 3.51 -15.83 -25.15
C LEU A 281 2.36 -15.76 -26.17
N GLY A 282 1.98 -14.56 -26.62
CA GLY A 282 0.84 -14.36 -27.52
C GLY A 282 -0.53 -14.53 -26.84
N LEU A 283 -0.59 -14.39 -25.51
CA LEU A 283 -1.79 -14.52 -24.66
C LEU A 283 -2.31 -13.16 -24.15
N ALA A 284 -1.67 -12.06 -24.57
CA ALA A 284 -2.15 -10.72 -24.35
C ALA A 284 -1.74 -9.82 -25.51
N ASP A 285 -2.55 -8.81 -25.80
CA ASP A 285 -2.26 -7.83 -26.83
C ASP A 285 -1.43 -6.64 -26.30
N THR A 286 -1.14 -5.67 -27.17
CA THR A 286 -0.37 -4.48 -26.80
C THR A 286 -1.07 -3.54 -25.82
N TYR A 287 -2.40 -3.63 -25.71
CA TYR A 287 -3.22 -2.83 -24.79
C TYR A 287 -3.38 -3.50 -23.42
N GLY A 288 -3.00 -4.77 -23.30
CA GLY A 288 -3.04 -5.54 -22.06
C GLY A 288 -4.30 -6.40 -21.93
N ASP A 289 -5.13 -6.47 -22.98
CA ASP A 289 -6.24 -7.42 -23.03
C ASP A 289 -5.66 -8.83 -23.17
N THR A 290 -6.11 -9.74 -22.30
CA THR A 290 -5.52 -11.07 -22.16
C THR A 290 -6.54 -12.18 -22.34
N ASP A 291 -6.08 -13.29 -22.91
CA ASP A 291 -6.85 -14.53 -23.06
C ASP A 291 -6.89 -15.37 -21.77
N VAL A 292 -6.19 -14.95 -20.71
CA VAL A 292 -6.09 -15.68 -19.44
C VAL A 292 -6.80 -14.87 -18.34
N PRO A 293 -7.73 -15.46 -17.57
CA PRO A 293 -8.33 -14.80 -16.42
C PRO A 293 -7.27 -14.39 -15.39
N LEU A 294 -7.25 -13.11 -15.00
CA LEU A 294 -6.32 -12.57 -14.01
C LEU A 294 -7.07 -12.05 -12.79
N TYR A 295 -6.57 -12.36 -11.60
CA TYR A 295 -6.97 -11.76 -10.33
C TYR A 295 -5.80 -10.95 -9.75
N VAL A 296 -5.97 -9.65 -9.66
CA VAL A 296 -4.92 -8.69 -9.27
C VAL A 296 -5.17 -8.19 -7.86
N LEU A 297 -4.30 -8.59 -6.94
CA LEU A 297 -4.35 -8.25 -5.53
C LEU A 297 -3.70 -6.89 -5.28
N ASN A 298 -4.49 -5.81 -5.33
CA ASN A 298 -4.02 -4.50 -4.86
C ASN A 298 -4.07 -4.40 -3.33
N ALA A 299 -4.91 -5.20 -2.66
CA ALA A 299 -4.82 -5.48 -1.23
C ALA A 299 -4.26 -6.89 -1.04
N VAL A 300 -3.02 -6.98 -0.54
CA VAL A 300 -2.34 -8.27 -0.33
C VAL A 300 -2.47 -8.75 1.12
N TYR A 301 -2.90 -7.87 2.04
CA TYR A 301 -3.30 -8.23 3.40
C TYR A 301 -4.31 -7.20 3.96
N PRO A 302 -5.49 -7.60 4.43
CA PRO A 302 -6.00 -8.98 4.46
C PRO A 302 -6.36 -9.47 3.05
N LEU A 303 -6.30 -10.79 2.86
CA LEU A 303 -6.84 -11.43 1.66
C LEU A 303 -8.36 -11.58 1.77
N VAL A 304 -9.03 -11.69 0.63
CA VAL A 304 -10.49 -11.83 0.54
C VAL A 304 -10.84 -13.24 0.04
N ASP A 305 -11.21 -14.12 0.96
CA ASP A 305 -11.48 -15.53 0.71
C ASP A 305 -12.54 -15.73 -0.39
N ASP A 306 -13.69 -15.05 -0.30
CA ASP A 306 -14.79 -15.22 -1.26
C ASP A 306 -14.40 -14.78 -2.68
N GLU A 307 -13.62 -13.70 -2.83
CA GLU A 307 -13.15 -13.23 -4.14
C GLU A 307 -12.22 -14.26 -4.78
N PHE A 308 -11.30 -14.83 -3.99
CA PHE A 308 -10.39 -15.86 -4.46
C PHE A 308 -11.12 -17.17 -4.79
N LEU A 309 -12.04 -17.62 -3.92
CA LEU A 309 -12.80 -18.84 -4.15
C LEU A 309 -13.71 -18.71 -5.38
N ALA A 310 -14.36 -17.55 -5.57
CA ALA A 310 -15.12 -17.25 -6.78
C ALA A 310 -14.24 -17.24 -8.03
N PHE A 311 -13.04 -16.64 -7.95
CA PHE A 311 -12.08 -16.70 -9.04
C PHE A 311 -11.67 -18.15 -9.38
N CYS A 312 -11.60 -19.05 -8.40
CA CYS A 312 -11.25 -20.46 -8.65
C CYS A 312 -12.38 -21.30 -9.28
N GLU A 313 -13.62 -20.81 -9.33
CA GLU A 313 -14.76 -21.59 -9.83
C GLU A 313 -14.59 -21.94 -11.32
N GLY A 314 -14.82 -23.22 -11.64
CA GLY A 314 -14.66 -23.76 -13.00
C GLY A 314 -13.21 -23.93 -13.47
N LYS A 315 -12.21 -23.50 -12.69
CA LYS A 315 -10.79 -23.61 -13.06
C LYS A 315 -10.20 -24.95 -12.63
N GLN A 316 -9.39 -25.53 -13.51
CA GLN A 316 -8.59 -26.72 -13.22
C GLN A 316 -7.35 -26.35 -12.40
N ALA A 317 -6.72 -25.20 -12.72
CA ALA A 317 -5.54 -24.72 -12.02
C ALA A 317 -5.50 -23.19 -11.88
N VAL A 318 -4.85 -22.71 -10.83
CA VAL A 318 -4.54 -21.29 -10.62
C VAL A 318 -3.05 -21.15 -10.29
N LEU A 319 -2.35 -20.30 -11.04
CA LEU A 319 -0.97 -19.91 -10.77
C LEU A 319 -0.92 -18.68 -9.85
N VAL A 320 -0.17 -18.76 -8.77
CA VAL A 320 0.10 -17.66 -7.84
C VAL A 320 1.44 -17.02 -8.18
N VAL A 321 1.40 -15.77 -8.64
CA VAL A 321 2.58 -14.93 -8.85
C VAL A 321 2.81 -14.07 -7.61
N GLU A 322 3.64 -14.58 -6.70
CA GLU A 322 4.04 -13.90 -5.47
C GLU A 322 5.55 -13.67 -5.48
N GLU A 323 6.01 -12.42 -5.54
CA GLU A 323 7.43 -12.10 -5.51
C GLU A 323 7.98 -12.17 -4.08
N GLY A 324 9.06 -12.92 -3.90
CA GLY A 324 9.82 -13.01 -2.66
C GLY A 324 9.36 -14.07 -1.64
N GLN A 325 10.09 -14.14 -0.53
CA GLN A 325 9.99 -15.16 0.50
C GLN A 325 9.62 -14.52 1.86
N PRO A 326 8.81 -15.19 2.70
CA PRO A 326 8.00 -16.39 2.42
C PRO A 326 6.86 -16.17 1.41
N ASN A 327 6.28 -17.26 0.92
CA ASN A 327 5.11 -17.28 0.03
C ASN A 327 3.80 -17.25 0.81
N TYR A 328 3.56 -16.15 1.54
CA TYR A 328 2.41 -16.00 2.42
C TYR A 328 1.07 -16.11 1.69
N ILE A 329 0.98 -15.56 0.48
CA ILE A 329 -0.26 -15.53 -0.31
C ILE A 329 -0.57 -16.93 -0.83
N GLU A 330 0.41 -17.62 -1.40
CA GLU A 330 0.23 -19.00 -1.88
C GLU A 330 -0.21 -19.94 -0.74
N GLN A 331 0.45 -19.86 0.43
CA GLN A 331 0.09 -20.66 1.60
C GLN A 331 -1.34 -20.37 2.09
N ALA A 332 -1.73 -19.09 2.14
CA ALA A 332 -3.07 -18.69 2.55
C ALA A 332 -4.14 -19.21 1.57
N PHE A 333 -3.91 -19.06 0.27
CA PHE A 333 -4.82 -19.58 -0.76
C PHE A 333 -4.93 -21.10 -0.76
N ALA A 334 -3.84 -21.82 -0.53
CA ALA A 334 -3.89 -23.28 -0.37
C ALA A 334 -4.78 -23.66 0.81
N ALA A 335 -4.66 -22.95 1.94
CA ALA A 335 -5.52 -23.17 3.11
C ALA A 335 -6.99 -22.84 2.84
N MET A 336 -7.29 -21.77 2.08
CA MET A 336 -8.66 -21.40 1.69
C MET A 336 -9.31 -22.48 0.82
N LEU A 337 -8.62 -22.96 -0.22
CA LEU A 337 -9.12 -24.04 -1.09
C LEU A 337 -9.38 -25.32 -0.30
N HIS A 338 -8.44 -25.69 0.58
CA HIS A 338 -8.58 -26.88 1.41
C HIS A 338 -9.80 -26.79 2.34
N LYS A 339 -9.97 -25.68 3.06
CA LYS A 339 -11.11 -25.45 3.96
C LYS A 339 -12.45 -25.44 3.22
N ALA A 340 -12.47 -24.91 1.99
CA ALA A 340 -13.65 -24.88 1.15
C ALA A 340 -13.92 -26.21 0.41
N GLY A 341 -13.07 -27.22 0.56
CA GLY A 341 -13.20 -28.51 -0.12
C GLY A 341 -13.11 -28.42 -1.65
N ARG A 342 -12.40 -27.41 -2.18
CA ARG A 342 -12.26 -27.17 -3.62
C ARG A 342 -11.05 -27.92 -4.19
N GLY A 343 -11.24 -28.54 -5.35
CA GLY A 343 -10.22 -29.36 -6.02
C GLY A 343 -9.33 -28.62 -7.03
N THR A 344 -9.46 -27.30 -7.15
CA THR A 344 -8.63 -26.49 -8.06
C THR A 344 -7.16 -26.63 -7.69
N LYS A 345 -6.30 -27.00 -8.65
CA LYS A 345 -4.86 -27.13 -8.41
C LYS A 345 -4.25 -25.74 -8.22
N LEU A 346 -3.69 -25.46 -7.04
CA LEU A 346 -2.90 -24.24 -6.81
C LEU A 346 -1.43 -24.52 -7.11
N VAL A 347 -0.81 -23.67 -7.92
CA VAL A 347 0.62 -23.74 -8.25
C VAL A 347 1.24 -22.36 -8.07
N GLY A 348 2.55 -22.28 -7.82
CA GLY A 348 3.22 -20.99 -7.58
C GLY A 348 4.72 -21.18 -7.53
N LYS A 349 5.28 -21.25 -6.32
CA LYS A 349 6.73 -21.41 -6.09
C LYS A 349 7.32 -22.73 -6.61
N GLU A 350 6.50 -23.71 -7.00
CA GLU A 350 6.95 -24.89 -7.75
C GLU A 350 7.43 -24.55 -9.18
N HIS A 351 6.98 -23.42 -9.73
CA HIS A 351 7.32 -22.94 -11.07
C HIS A 351 8.04 -21.58 -11.04
N LEU A 352 7.91 -20.82 -9.96
CA LEU A 352 8.52 -19.51 -9.78
C LEU A 352 9.54 -19.53 -8.64
N PRO A 353 10.67 -18.81 -8.75
CA PRO A 353 11.74 -18.91 -7.76
C PRO A 353 11.29 -18.39 -6.38
N MET A 354 11.81 -19.01 -5.32
CA MET A 354 11.58 -18.56 -3.94
C MET A 354 12.29 -17.24 -3.63
N ALA A 355 13.47 -17.03 -4.21
CA ALA A 355 14.34 -15.89 -3.97
C ALA A 355 14.71 -15.17 -5.27
N GLY A 356 15.13 -13.90 -5.14
CA GLY A 356 15.46 -13.02 -6.26
C GLY A 356 14.26 -12.26 -6.81
N GLU A 357 14.57 -11.20 -7.55
CA GLU A 357 13.58 -10.36 -8.24
C GLU A 357 12.91 -11.14 -9.37
N TYR A 358 11.61 -10.95 -9.51
CA TYR A 358 10.79 -11.50 -10.58
C TYR A 358 10.94 -10.63 -11.82
N THR A 359 12.10 -10.76 -12.47
CA THR A 359 12.42 -10.08 -13.72
C THR A 359 11.54 -10.58 -14.87
N GLY A 360 11.54 -9.85 -15.99
CA GLY A 360 10.79 -10.26 -17.18
C GLY A 360 11.24 -11.61 -17.76
N GLN A 361 12.45 -12.09 -17.46
CA GLN A 361 12.90 -13.43 -17.84
C GLN A 361 12.33 -14.50 -16.91
N VAL A 362 12.18 -14.22 -15.62
CA VAL A 362 11.60 -15.15 -14.63
C VAL A 362 10.10 -15.33 -14.86
N MET A 363 9.42 -14.29 -15.37
CA MET A 363 7.98 -14.34 -15.65
C MET A 363 7.59 -15.10 -16.92
N LEU A 364 8.55 -15.42 -17.79
CA LEU A 364 8.34 -16.22 -19.01
C LEU A 364 8.60 -17.68 -18.76
#